data_AF-A0A8C2PZN8-F1
#
_entry.id   AF-A0A8C2PZN8-F1
#
_cell.length_a   1.000
_cell.length_b   1.000
_cell.length_c   1.000
_cell.angle_alpha   90.00
_cell.angle_beta   90.00
_cell.angle_gamma   90.00
#
_symmetry.space_group_name_H-M   'P 1'
#
loop_
_entity.id
_entity.type
_entity.pdbx_description
1 polymer ?
#
loop_
_entity_poly.entity_id
_entity_poly.type
_entity_poly.pdbx_seq_one_letter_code
_entity_poly.pdbx_strand_id
1 'polypeptide(L)'
;MVMVLSPVFLAFMLYLGLIPQTLAQNDRYKEFLRKHYDPKPKGHDDSYCDTMMKRRNMTKPCKDTNTFVHGNSDDIRAVCDDRNGEPYRDGLRRSMSAFQITTCTHRGGSTRPPCRYRAFTASRIIVIRCEHGFPVHLEKTILPPRP
;
A
#
# COMPACT_ATOMS: atom_id res chain seq x y z
N MET A 1 -5.90 -51.84 -4.09
CA MET A 1 -4.63 -51.32 -4.63
C MET A 1 -4.37 -49.99 -3.94
N VAL A 2 -3.57 -49.98 -2.87
CA VAL A 2 -3.21 -48.75 -2.14
C VAL A 2 -2.26 -47.95 -3.02
N MET A 3 -2.70 -46.80 -3.51
CA MET A 3 -1.81 -45.86 -4.19
C MET A 3 -0.84 -45.29 -3.16
N VAL A 4 0.35 -45.88 -3.04
CA VAL A 4 1.42 -45.34 -2.21
C VAL A 4 1.91 -44.09 -2.93
N LEU A 5 1.38 -42.93 -2.53
CA LEU A 5 1.89 -41.64 -2.99
C LEU A 5 3.35 -41.55 -2.56
N SER A 6 4.25 -41.66 -3.55
CA SER A 6 5.68 -41.53 -3.33
C SER A 6 5.96 -40.22 -2.57
N PRO A 7 6.85 -40.22 -1.57
CA PRO A 7 7.25 -39.01 -0.85
C PRO A 7 7.68 -37.88 -1.79
N VAL A 8 8.24 -38.24 -2.96
CA VAL A 8 8.64 -37.31 -4.01
C VAL A 8 7.42 -36.65 -4.68
N PHE A 9 6.36 -37.43 -4.94
CA PHE A 9 5.10 -36.92 -5.49
C PHE A 9 4.41 -35.97 -4.49
N LEU A 10 4.41 -36.29 -3.20
CA LEU A 10 3.88 -35.41 -2.16
C LEU A 10 4.68 -34.11 -2.05
N ALA A 11 6.01 -34.18 -2.08
CA ALA A 11 6.89 -33.01 -2.07
C ALA A 11 6.67 -32.11 -3.29
N PHE A 12 6.48 -32.70 -4.48
CA PHE A 12 6.21 -31.96 -5.71
C PHE A 12 4.86 -31.24 -5.68
N MET A 13 3.81 -31.88 -5.16
CA MET A 13 2.49 -31.26 -5.02
C MET A 13 2.48 -30.12 -4.00
N LEU A 14 3.19 -30.26 -2.87
CA LEU A 14 3.39 -29.18 -1.90
C LEU A 14 4.11 -27.99 -2.53
N TYR A 15 5.18 -28.24 -3.29
CA TYR A 15 5.94 -27.21 -3.98
C TYR A 15 5.09 -26.44 -5.00
N LEU A 16 4.30 -27.15 -5.81
CA LEU A 16 3.36 -26.54 -6.77
C LEU A 16 2.27 -25.69 -6.08
N GLY A 17 1.84 -26.04 -4.87
CA GLY A 17 0.85 -25.28 -4.10
C GLY A 17 1.40 -23.97 -3.48
N LEU A 18 2.69 -23.93 -3.13
CA LEU A 18 3.35 -22.79 -2.49
C LEU A 18 3.72 -21.66 -3.47
N ILE A 19 4.08 -21.98 -4.71
CA ILE A 19 4.48 -20.98 -5.72
C ILE A 19 3.36 -19.97 -6.04
N PRO A 20 2.11 -20.37 -6.32
CA PRO A 20 1.03 -19.43 -6.65
C PRO A 20 0.74 -18.43 -5.52
N GLN A 21 0.79 -18.89 -4.26
CA GLN A 21 0.51 -18.06 -3.10
C GLN A 21 1.58 -16.98 -2.90
N THR A 22 2.85 -17.35 -2.99
CA THR A 22 3.97 -16.40 -2.84
C THR A 22 4.02 -15.37 -3.98
N LEU A 23 3.72 -15.78 -5.22
CA LEU A 23 3.64 -14.86 -6.36
C LEU A 23 2.50 -13.83 -6.19
N ALA A 24 1.28 -14.31 -5.87
CA ALA A 24 0.13 -13.43 -5.68
C ALA A 24 0.36 -12.42 -4.54
N GLN A 25 0.99 -12.85 -3.45
CA GLN A 25 1.36 -11.97 -2.33
C GLN A 25 2.38 -10.91 -2.75
N ASN A 26 3.41 -11.30 -3.51
CA ASN A 26 4.42 -10.38 -4.01
C ASN A 26 3.79 -9.30 -4.90
N ASP A 27 2.81 -9.67 -5.74
CA ASP A 27 2.12 -8.74 -6.62
C ASP A 27 1.27 -7.73 -5.85
N ARG A 28 0.57 -8.15 -4.79
CA ARG A 28 -0.21 -7.23 -3.94
C ARG A 28 0.67 -6.27 -3.16
N TYR A 29 1.82 -6.74 -2.65
CA TYR A 29 2.79 -5.86 -1.98
C TYR A 29 3.42 -4.86 -2.97
N LYS A 30 3.84 -5.31 -4.15
CA LYS A 30 4.32 -4.41 -5.22
C LYS A 30 3.26 -3.38 -5.60
N GLU A 31 1.99 -3.78 -5.68
CA GLU A 31 0.90 -2.86 -5.97
C GLU A 31 0.71 -1.84 -4.84
N PHE A 32 0.79 -2.26 -3.58
CA PHE A 32 0.78 -1.35 -2.43
C PHE A 32 1.90 -0.32 -2.55
N LEU A 33 3.15 -0.74 -2.79
CA LEU A 33 4.28 0.19 -2.95
C LEU A 33 4.08 1.13 -4.13
N ARG A 34 3.63 0.62 -5.28
CA ARG A 34 3.33 1.43 -6.47
C ARG A 34 2.30 2.51 -6.15
N LYS A 35 1.25 2.19 -5.41
CA LYS A 35 0.18 3.14 -5.08
C LYS A 35 0.58 4.09 -3.96
N HIS A 36 1.31 3.62 -2.95
CA HIS A 36 1.37 4.28 -1.65
C HIS A 36 2.78 4.58 -1.13
N TYR A 37 3.86 4.15 -1.79
CA TYR A 37 5.21 4.40 -1.28
C TYR A 37 6.00 5.34 -2.18
N ASP A 38 6.63 6.35 -1.60
CA ASP A 38 7.61 7.21 -2.28
C ASP A 38 8.72 7.62 -1.30
N PRO A 39 9.92 7.00 -1.35
CA PRO A 39 10.90 7.10 -0.27
C PRO A 39 11.40 8.52 0.00
N LYS A 40 11.70 9.27 -1.07
CA LYS A 40 12.30 10.59 -1.03
C LYS A 40 11.57 11.50 -2.02
N PRO A 41 10.48 12.16 -1.60
CA PRO A 41 9.72 13.02 -2.49
C PRO A 41 10.55 14.23 -2.90
N LYS A 42 10.44 14.62 -4.17
CA LYS A 42 11.03 15.86 -4.70
C LYS A 42 9.96 16.96 -4.63
N GLY A 43 9.75 17.51 -3.44
CA GLY A 43 8.67 18.45 -3.14
C GLY A 43 7.39 17.74 -2.67
N HIS A 44 6.45 18.53 -2.15
CA HIS A 44 5.19 18.02 -1.59
C HIS A 44 3.99 18.91 -1.96
N ASP A 45 4.03 19.49 -3.16
CA ASP A 45 3.04 20.41 -3.67
C ASP A 45 2.07 19.72 -4.66
N ASP A 46 1.15 20.51 -5.22
CA ASP A 46 0.18 20.00 -6.18
C ASP A 46 0.86 19.43 -7.44
N SER A 47 2.02 19.97 -7.83
CA SER A 47 2.82 19.48 -8.96
C SER A 47 3.38 18.09 -8.70
N TYR A 48 3.86 17.85 -7.47
CA TYR A 48 4.25 16.52 -7.01
C TYR A 48 3.08 15.54 -7.17
N CYS A 49 1.89 15.89 -6.69
CA CYS A 49 0.73 15.02 -6.80
C CYS A 49 0.32 14.74 -8.25
N ASP A 50 0.21 15.76 -9.11
CA ASP A 50 -0.09 15.59 -10.54
C ASP A 50 0.90 14.63 -11.23
N THR A 51 2.19 14.82 -10.94
CA THR A 51 3.27 14.01 -11.51
C THR A 51 3.25 12.59 -10.98
N MET A 52 3.14 12.41 -9.67
CA MET A 52 3.20 11.09 -9.04
C MET A 52 1.97 10.25 -9.35
N MET A 53 0.77 10.84 -9.31
CA MET A 53 -0.44 10.12 -9.71
C MET A 53 -0.37 9.62 -11.16
N LYS A 54 0.23 10.40 -12.07
CA LYS A 54 0.50 9.97 -13.45
C LYS A 54 1.55 8.87 -13.52
N ARG A 55 2.72 9.06 -12.89
CA ARG A 55 3.83 8.08 -12.87
C ARG A 55 3.41 6.74 -12.29
N ARG A 56 2.48 6.75 -11.34
CA ARG A 56 1.94 5.54 -10.72
C ARG A 56 0.69 5.02 -11.43
N ASN A 57 0.32 5.49 -12.63
CA ASN A 57 -0.84 4.99 -13.38
C ASN A 57 -2.17 5.04 -12.59
N MET A 58 -2.43 6.15 -11.90
CA MET A 58 -3.67 6.37 -11.14
C MET A 58 -4.51 7.52 -11.72
N THR A 59 -4.44 7.72 -13.04
CA THR A 59 -5.09 8.82 -13.76
C THR A 59 -6.08 8.37 -14.82
N LYS A 60 -6.34 7.06 -14.96
CA LYS A 60 -7.28 6.49 -15.94
C LYS A 60 -8.17 5.42 -15.29
N PRO A 61 -9.26 5.79 -14.59
CA PRO A 61 -9.73 7.16 -14.34
C PRO A 61 -8.90 7.89 -13.27
N CYS A 62 -9.13 9.21 -13.12
CA CYS A 62 -8.56 9.99 -12.03
C CYS A 62 -9.01 9.40 -10.69
N LYS A 63 -8.04 8.96 -9.88
CA LYS A 63 -8.33 8.40 -8.55
C LYS A 63 -8.64 9.53 -7.57
N ASP A 64 -9.78 9.47 -6.88
CA ASP A 64 -10.26 10.58 -6.05
C ASP A 64 -9.29 11.01 -4.94
N THR A 65 -8.66 10.06 -4.26
CA THR A 65 -7.68 10.35 -3.21
C THR A 65 -6.65 9.24 -3.13
N ASN A 66 -5.40 9.62 -2.92
CA ASN A 66 -4.31 8.69 -2.67
C ASN A 66 -3.29 9.29 -1.72
N THR A 67 -2.82 8.50 -0.76
CA THR A 67 -1.74 8.90 0.15
C THR A 67 -0.45 8.19 -0.22
N PHE A 68 0.63 8.96 -0.34
CA PHE A 68 2.00 8.47 -0.43
C PHE A 68 2.66 8.56 0.95
N VAL A 69 3.31 7.48 1.35
CA VAL A 69 4.08 7.33 2.58
C VAL A 69 5.55 7.41 2.22
N HIS A 70 6.30 8.20 2.98
CA HIS A 70 7.72 8.47 2.76
C HIS A 70 8.60 7.79 3.81
N GLY A 71 9.91 7.74 3.56
CA GLY A 71 10.87 7.08 4.45
C GLY A 71 11.26 5.69 3.98
N ASN A 72 11.54 4.79 4.92
CA ASN A 72 11.98 3.42 4.63
C ASN A 72 10.78 2.47 4.49
N SER A 73 10.76 1.67 3.43
CA SER A 73 9.74 0.63 3.23
C SER A 73 9.78 -0.47 4.30
N ASP A 74 10.94 -0.71 4.92
CA ASP A 74 11.05 -1.70 6.01
C ASP A 74 10.29 -1.26 7.25
N ASP A 75 10.24 0.06 7.54
CA ASP A 75 9.47 0.61 8.65
C ASP A 75 7.97 0.49 8.41
N ILE A 76 7.55 0.65 7.14
CA ILE A 76 6.16 0.41 6.72
C ILE A 76 5.82 -1.08 6.84
N ARG A 77 6.74 -1.98 6.44
CA ARG A 77 6.55 -3.44 6.60
C ARG A 77 6.47 -3.84 8.07
N ALA A 78 7.25 -3.20 8.95
CA ALA A 78 7.23 -3.44 10.39
C ALA A 78 5.89 -3.10 11.06
N VAL A 79 5.00 -2.35 10.39
CA VAL A 79 3.61 -2.16 10.87
C VAL A 79 2.81 -3.48 10.79
N CYS A 80 3.25 -4.44 9.99
CA CYS A 80 2.62 -5.76 9.91
C CYS A 80 2.95 -6.71 11.07
N ASP A 81 3.90 -6.33 11.93
CA ASP A 81 4.27 -7.07 13.12
C ASP A 81 4.36 -6.13 14.33
N ASP A 82 4.76 -6.65 15.49
CA ASP A 82 4.70 -5.92 16.76
C ASP A 82 5.89 -4.98 16.97
N ARG A 83 6.83 -4.90 16.01
CA ARG A 83 7.93 -3.92 16.07
C ARG A 83 7.42 -2.50 15.83
N ASN A 84 6.41 -2.32 14.97
CA ASN A 84 5.86 -1.00 14.68
C ASN A 84 4.34 -0.99 14.43
N GLY A 85 3.65 -2.10 14.69
CA GLY A 85 2.20 -2.19 14.51
C GLY A 85 1.50 -2.72 15.75
N GLU A 86 0.26 -2.29 15.93
CA GLU A 86 -0.66 -2.87 16.90
C GLU A 86 -1.96 -3.32 16.18
N PRO A 87 -2.64 -4.36 16.69
CA PRO A 87 -3.95 -4.75 16.16
C PRO A 87 -4.93 -3.57 16.13
N TYR A 88 -5.65 -3.45 15.02
CA TYR A 88 -6.71 -2.44 14.84
C TYR A 88 -7.95 -3.12 14.25
N ARG A 89 -9.11 -2.46 14.35
CA ARG A 89 -10.42 -2.99 13.92
C ARG A 89 -10.39 -3.69 12.55
N ASP A 90 -11.29 -4.65 12.35
CA ASP A 90 -11.52 -5.32 11.06
C ASP A 90 -10.26 -5.99 10.45
N GLY A 91 -9.37 -6.49 11.32
CA GLY A 91 -8.12 -7.14 10.92
C GLY A 91 -7.11 -6.19 10.26
N LEU A 92 -7.22 -4.89 10.55
CA LEU A 92 -6.23 -3.89 10.18
C LEU A 92 -5.13 -3.82 11.25
N ARG A 93 -4.04 -3.14 10.92
CA ARG A 93 -2.98 -2.79 11.87
C ARG A 93 -2.74 -1.30 11.83
N ARG A 94 -2.54 -0.70 13.00
CA ARG A 94 -2.24 0.71 13.19
C ARG A 94 -0.75 0.85 13.50
N SER A 95 -0.06 1.81 12.89
CA SER A 95 1.35 2.03 13.21
C SER A 95 1.51 2.63 14.61
N MET A 96 2.61 2.28 15.29
CA MET A 96 3.00 2.90 16.55
C MET A 96 3.78 4.20 16.31
N SER A 97 4.62 4.23 15.28
CA SER A 97 5.32 5.44 14.83
C SER A 97 4.53 6.21 13.76
N ALA A 98 4.77 7.52 13.71
CA ALA A 98 4.22 8.38 12.67
C ALA A 98 5.09 8.36 11.42
N PHE A 99 4.44 8.43 10.26
CA PHE A 99 5.10 8.54 8.96
C PHE A 99 4.88 9.91 8.36
N GLN A 100 5.87 10.40 7.61
CA GLN A 100 5.67 11.52 6.70
C GLN A 100 4.82 11.04 5.52
N ILE A 101 3.74 11.77 5.26
CA ILE A 101 2.81 11.43 4.18
C ILE A 101 2.49 12.65 3.32
N THR A 102 2.14 12.38 2.07
CA THR A 102 1.52 13.35 1.16
C THR A 102 0.23 12.75 0.61
N THR A 103 -0.90 13.33 0.98
CA THR A 103 -2.22 12.99 0.44
C THR A 103 -2.53 13.84 -0.78
N CYS A 104 -2.81 13.18 -1.90
CA CYS A 104 -3.22 13.77 -3.16
C CYS A 104 -4.72 13.61 -3.33
N THR A 105 -5.47 14.70 -3.26
CA THR A 105 -6.92 14.71 -3.45
C THR A 105 -7.26 15.34 -4.80
N HIS A 106 -8.02 14.61 -5.62
CA HIS A 106 -8.45 15.08 -6.93
C HIS A 106 -9.31 16.34 -6.78
N ARG A 107 -9.06 17.37 -7.59
CA ARG A 107 -9.79 18.65 -7.53
C ARG A 107 -11.26 18.54 -7.97
N GLY A 108 -11.68 17.39 -8.51
CA GLY A 108 -13.03 17.14 -8.97
C GLY A 108 -13.27 17.60 -10.42
N GLY A 109 -14.52 17.50 -10.87
CA GLY A 109 -14.93 17.84 -12.23
C GLY A 109 -14.93 16.63 -13.17
N SER A 110 -13.78 16.31 -13.77
CA SER A 110 -13.66 15.23 -14.76
C SER A 110 -12.90 14.03 -14.19
N THR A 111 -13.43 12.82 -14.36
CA THR A 111 -12.69 11.57 -14.05
C THR A 111 -11.71 11.18 -15.18
N ARG A 112 -11.70 11.92 -16.28
CA ARG A 112 -10.77 11.74 -17.41
C ARG A 112 -9.58 12.71 -17.29
N PRO A 113 -8.38 12.31 -17.76
CA PRO A 113 -7.22 13.19 -17.83
C PRO A 113 -7.47 14.51 -18.58
N PRO A 114 -6.72 15.59 -18.27
CA PRO A 114 -5.65 15.67 -17.28
C PRO A 114 -6.19 15.76 -15.84
N CYS A 115 -5.73 14.87 -14.96
CA CYS A 115 -6.12 14.86 -13.55
C CYS A 115 -5.30 15.89 -12.77
N ARG A 116 -5.97 16.77 -12.04
CA ARG A 116 -5.33 17.78 -11.17
C ARG A 116 -5.62 17.49 -9.71
N TYR A 117 -4.59 17.58 -8.88
CA TYR A 117 -4.65 17.23 -7.48
C TYR A 117 -4.33 18.42 -6.56
N ARG A 118 -4.74 18.32 -5.31
CA ARG A 118 -4.25 19.12 -4.20
C ARG A 118 -3.41 18.22 -3.31
N ALA A 119 -2.23 18.71 -2.92
CA ALA A 119 -1.36 18.03 -1.98
C ALA A 119 -1.66 18.49 -0.55
N PHE A 120 -1.63 17.54 0.37
CA PHE A 120 -1.67 17.79 1.80
C PHE A 120 -0.59 16.96 2.48
N THR A 121 0.31 17.61 3.19
CA THR A 121 1.38 16.95 3.94
C THR A 121 1.03 16.81 5.40
N ALA A 122 1.45 15.69 5.99
CA ALA A 122 1.35 15.52 7.43
C ALA A 122 2.38 14.52 7.94
N SER A 123 2.62 14.57 9.25
CA SER A 123 3.21 13.46 10.00
C SER A 123 2.12 12.80 10.84
N ARG A 124 1.75 11.56 10.50
CA ARG A 124 0.62 10.85 11.10
C ARG A 124 0.85 9.35 11.18
N ILE A 125 0.14 8.72 12.11
CA ILE A 125 -0.04 7.28 12.17
C ILE A 125 -0.78 6.80 10.92
N ILE A 126 -0.39 5.64 10.40
CA ILE A 126 -1.06 4.98 9.26
C ILE A 126 -1.81 3.74 9.73
N VAL A 127 -2.83 3.36 8.98
CA VAL A 127 -3.59 2.13 9.18
C VAL A 127 -3.52 1.32 7.89
N ILE A 128 -3.11 0.06 7.99
CA ILE A 128 -2.89 -0.82 6.84
C ILE A 128 -3.54 -2.18 7.05
N ARG A 129 -3.82 -2.87 5.96
CA ARG A 129 -4.07 -4.33 5.97
C ARG A 129 -2.79 -5.05 5.63
N CYS A 130 -2.53 -6.13 6.36
CA CYS A 130 -1.38 -6.99 6.14
C CYS A 130 -1.83 -8.38 5.72
N GLU A 131 -1.06 -8.99 4.81
CA GLU A 131 -1.19 -10.39 4.43
C GLU A 131 0.19 -11.04 4.49
N HIS A 132 0.32 -12.10 5.28
CA HIS A 132 1.58 -12.84 5.48
C HIS A 132 2.80 -11.93 5.80
N GLY A 133 2.58 -10.88 6.61
CA GLY A 133 3.64 -9.94 7.02
C GLY A 133 3.92 -8.79 6.04
N PHE A 134 3.15 -8.64 4.96
CA PHE A 134 3.33 -7.56 3.97
C PHE A 134 2.11 -6.64 3.90
N PRO A 135 2.32 -5.31 3.76
CA PRO A 135 1.23 -4.37 3.58
C PRO A 135 0.60 -4.54 2.20
N VAL A 136 -0.72 -4.71 2.14
CA VAL A 136 -1.47 -4.90 0.89
C VAL A 136 -2.54 -3.83 0.66
N HIS A 137 -2.90 -3.08 1.70
CA HIS A 137 -3.87 -2.00 1.62
C HIS A 137 -3.49 -0.88 2.59
N LEU A 138 -3.58 0.37 2.16
CA LEU A 138 -3.54 1.54 3.03
C LEU A 138 -4.97 2.03 3.21
N GLU A 139 -5.46 2.02 4.46
CA GLU A 139 -6.75 2.60 4.78
C GLU A 139 -6.71 4.07 4.39
N LYS A 140 -7.78 4.55 3.76
CA LYS A 140 -7.84 5.98 3.42
C LYS A 140 -7.70 6.75 4.73
N THR A 141 -6.66 7.55 4.85
CA THR A 141 -6.53 8.52 5.93
C THR A 141 -7.67 9.51 5.77
N ILE A 142 -8.80 9.24 6.41
CA ILE A 142 -9.91 10.18 6.53
C ILE A 142 -9.32 11.35 7.32
N LEU A 143 -9.12 12.48 6.64
CA LEU A 143 -8.63 13.73 7.23
C LEU A 143 -9.38 14.06 8.54
N PRO A 144 -8.71 14.52 9.61
CA PRO A 144 -9.33 15.33 10.66
C PRO A 144 -8.93 16.82 10.53
N PRO A 145 -9.64 17.75 11.19
CA PRO A 145 -10.37 18.87 10.59
C PRO A 145 -9.55 20.15 10.35
N ARG A 146 -10.19 21.09 9.64
CA ARG A 146 -9.86 22.52 9.53
C ARG A 146 -9.41 23.12 10.88
N PRO A 147 -8.47 24.08 10.88
CA PRO A 147 -8.75 25.41 11.39
C PRO A 147 -9.70 26.16 10.43
#